data_AF-A0A5J4SFG1-F1
#
_entry.id   AF-A0A5J4SFG1-F1
#
_cell.length_a   1.000
_cell.length_b   1.000
_cell.length_c   1.000
_cell.angle_alpha   90.00
_cell.angle_beta   90.00
_cell.angle_gamma   90.00
#
_symmetry.space_group_name_H-M   'P 1'
#
loop_
_entity.id
_entity.type
_entity.pdbx_description
1 polymer ?
#
loop_
_entity_poly.entity_id
_entity_poly.type
_entity_poly.pdbx_seq_one_letter_code
_entity_poly.pdbx_strand_id
1 'polypeptide(L)' 'MGKRDEQYPLLGVLELDEGFFSTETQEEEKTKTQKRGRGSQKKSKVLVMAESQPVEGETTKKR' A
#
# COMPACT_ATOMS: atom_id res chain seq x y z
N MET A 1 -6.80 -10.57 -1.15
CA MET A 1 -5.35 -10.77 -1.27
C MET A 1 -5.13 -11.69 -2.46
N GLY A 2 -4.17 -11.39 -3.33
CA GLY A 2 -3.98 -12.14 -4.58
C GLY A 2 -3.48 -13.57 -4.33
N LYS A 3 -3.46 -14.42 -5.36
CA LYS A 3 -2.96 -15.81 -5.27
C LYS A 3 -1.55 -15.94 -4.68
N ARG A 4 -0.73 -14.89 -4.82
CA ARG A 4 0.63 -14.83 -4.25
C ARG A 4 0.60 -14.58 -2.74
N ASP A 5 -0.25 -13.67 -2.29
CA ASP A 5 -0.36 -13.28 -0.89
C ASP A 5 -0.84 -14.46 -0.02
N GLU A 6 -1.66 -15.35 -0.58
CA GLU A 6 -2.09 -16.59 0.08
C GLU A 6 -0.92 -17.55 0.39
N GLN A 7 0.21 -17.42 -0.29
CA GLN A 7 1.40 -18.26 -0.09
C GLN A 7 2.30 -17.77 1.05
N TYR A 8 2.12 -16.54 1.53
CA TYR A 8 2.96 -15.92 2.54
C TYR A 8 2.09 -15.43 3.72
N PRO A 9 1.70 -16.34 4.63
CA PRO A 9 0.94 -15.95 5.81
C PRO A 9 1.79 -15.06 6.71
N LEU A 10 1.28 -13.86 7.00
CA LEU A 10 1.91 -12.92 7.91
C LEU A 10 1.32 -13.13 9.32
N LEU A 11 2.17 -13.43 10.32
CA LEU A 11 1.72 -13.90 11.64
C LEU A 11 2.18 -12.99 12.79
N GLY A 12 3.14 -12.10 12.54
CA GLY A 12 3.66 -11.11 13.47
C GLY A 12 2.86 -9.82 13.51
N VAL A 13 3.53 -8.73 13.89
CA VAL A 13 2.94 -7.39 13.89
C VAL A 13 3.02 -6.83 12.48
N LEU A 14 1.89 -6.32 11.98
CA LEU A 14 1.78 -5.78 10.63
C LEU A 14 1.65 -4.27 10.63
N GLU A 15 2.52 -3.63 9.88
CA GLU A 15 2.44 -2.21 9.54
C GLU A 15 1.99 -2.06 8.09
N LEU A 16 0.97 -1.22 7.87
CA LEU A 16 0.38 -0.97 6.57
C LEU A 16 0.55 0.50 6.22
N ASP A 17 1.07 0.77 5.02
CA ASP A 17 1.17 2.13 4.48
C ASP A 17 0.66 2.18 3.02
N GLU A 18 0.14 3.35 2.63
CA GLU A 18 -0.42 3.59 1.31
C GLU A 18 0.36 4.67 0.56
N GLY A 19 1.01 4.27 -0.56
CA GLY A 19 1.71 5.18 -1.47
C GLY A 19 0.89 5.53 -2.72
N PHE A 20 1.07 6.74 -3.24
CA PHE A 20 0.46 7.18 -4.51
C PHE A 20 1.54 7.65 -5.51
N PHE A 21 1.79 6.85 -6.53
CA PHE A 21 2.84 7.11 -7.52
C PHE A 21 2.27 7.59 -8.84
N SER A 22 2.95 8.51 -9.51
CA SER A 22 2.58 8.89 -10.88
C SER A 22 2.84 7.72 -11.81
N THR A 23 1.82 7.28 -12.53
CA THR A 23 1.94 6.22 -13.54
C THR A 23 1.38 6.72 -14.86
N GLU A 24 1.86 6.12 -15.95
CA GLU A 24 1.35 6.42 -17.28
C GLU A 24 -0.13 6.04 -17.36
N THR A 25 -0.93 6.91 -17.98
CA THR A 25 -2.37 6.70 -18.20
C THR A 25 -2.62 6.45 -19.67
N GLN A 26 -3.65 5.66 -19.97
CA GLN A 26 -4.03 5.39 -21.37
C GLN A 26 -4.26 6.70 -22.12
N GLU A 27 -3.89 6.72 -23.39
CA GLU A 27 -3.90 7.95 -24.20
C GLU A 27 -5.30 8.58 -24.29
N GLU A 28 -6.33 7.74 -24.35
CA GLU A 28 -7.75 8.10 -24.32
C GLU A 28 -8.20 8.78 -23.01
N GLU A 29 -7.49 8.57 -21.90
CA GLU A 29 -7.78 9.19 -20.61
C GLU A 29 -7.03 10.51 -20.40
N LYS A 30 -6.05 10.83 -21.24
CA LYS A 30 -5.30 12.09 -21.17
C LYS A 30 -6.12 13.29 -21.63
N THR A 31 -7.10 13.04 -22.52
CA THR A 31 -8.01 14.07 -23.05
C THR A 31 -9.16 14.39 -22.10
N LYS A 32 -9.44 13.52 -21.13
CA LYS A 32 -10.49 13.70 -20.12
C LYS A 32 -10.02 14.64 -19.00
N THR A 33 -10.95 15.32 -18.34
CA THR A 33 -10.62 16.12 -17.15
C THR A 33 -10.13 15.23 -16.02
N GLN A 34 -8.92 15.49 -15.52
CA GLN A 34 -8.29 14.65 -14.51
C GLN A 34 -8.33 15.28 -13.13
N LYS A 35 -8.58 14.44 -12.12
CA LYS A 35 -8.56 14.86 -10.72
C LYS A 35 -7.12 15.04 -10.25
N ARG A 36 -6.89 15.94 -9.28
CA ARG A 36 -5.59 16.13 -8.63
C ARG A 36 -5.50 15.30 -7.35
N GLY A 37 -4.33 14.77 -7.04
CA GLY A 37 -4.05 14.10 -5.76
C GLY A 37 -4.62 12.69 -5.67
N ARG A 38 -5.16 12.32 -4.49
CA ARG A 38 -5.70 10.99 -4.21
C ARG A 38 -6.90 10.68 -5.11
N GLY A 39 -6.88 9.53 -5.79
CA GLY A 39 -7.91 9.17 -6.77
C GLY A 39 -7.78 9.88 -8.11
N SER A 40 -6.65 10.55 -8.37
CA SER A 40 -6.27 10.97 -9.72
C SER A 40 -6.07 9.76 -10.60
N GLN A 41 -6.58 9.80 -11.83
CA GLN A 41 -6.36 8.77 -12.85
C GLN A 41 -4.86 8.59 -13.14
N LYS A 42 -4.07 9.66 -12.99
CA LYS A 42 -2.60 9.66 -13.15
C LYS A 42 -1.83 9.01 -11.99
N LYS A 43 -2.51 8.54 -10.94
CA LYS A 43 -1.88 8.04 -9.72
C LYS A 43 -2.27 6.59 -9.47
N SER A 44 -1.29 5.71 -9.41
CA SER A 44 -1.48 4.34 -8.93
C SER A 44 -1.36 4.29 -7.42
N LYS A 45 -2.35 3.65 -6.78
CA LYS A 45 -2.33 3.33 -5.36
C LYS A 45 -1.49 2.06 -5.15
N VAL A 46 -0.47 2.15 -4.31
CA VAL A 46 0.41 1.03 -3.96
C VAL A 46 0.29 0.80 -2.46
N LEU A 47 0.01 -0.44 -2.06
CA LEU A 47 0.01 -0.86 -0.66
C LEU A 47 1.39 -1.39 -0.31
N VAL A 48 1.96 -0.90 0.79
CA VAL A 48 3.21 -1.42 1.38
C VAL A 48 2.85 -2.10 2.70
N MET A 49 3.33 -3.32 2.87
CA MET A 49 3.14 -4.11 4.08
C MET A 49 4.51 -4.49 4.63
N ALA A 50 4.74 -4.26 5.92
CA ALA A 50 5.92 -4.71 6.63
C ALA A 50 5.50 -5.55 7.84
N GLU A 51 6.11 -6.73 7.98
CA GLU A 51 5.96 -7.58 9.15
C GLU A 51 7.15 -7.39 10.08
N SER A 52 6.87 -7.23 11.37
CA SER A 52 7.87 -7.13 12.42
C SER A 52 7.58 -8.09 13.58
N GLN A 53 8.63 -8.42 14.31
CA GLN A 53 8.55 -9.18 15.55
C GLN A 53 9.06 -8.30 16.70
N PRO A 54 8.38 -8.29 17.85
CA PRO A 54 8.86 -7.55 19.01
C PRO A 54 10.16 -8.16 19.52
N VAL A 55 11.07 -7.31 20.01
CA VAL A 55 12.28 -7.76 20.71
C VAL A 55 11.87 -8.35 22.06
N GLU A 56 12.52 -9.44 22.49
CA GLU A 56 12.21 -10.10 23.77
C GLU A 56 12.22 -9.10 24.93
N GLY A 57 11.10 -9.01 25.65
CA GLY A 57 10.92 -8.11 26.79
C GLY A 57 10.29 -6.75 26.45
N GLU A 58 10.19 -6.37 25.17
CA GLU A 58 9.47 -5.17 24.74
C GLU A 58 8.06 -5.51 24.29
N THR A 59 7.05 -4.90 24.93
CA THR A 59 5.66 -5.03 24.48
C THR A 59 5.27 -3.78 23.69
N THR A 60 4.55 -3.96 22.58
CA THR A 60 4.09 -2.85 21.71
C THR A 60 3.03 -1.95 22.34
N LYS A 61 2.57 -2.26 23.56
CA LYS A 61 1.65 -1.42 24.33
C LYS A 61 2.42 -0.32 25.07
N LYS A 62 2.40 0.90 24.53
CA LYS A 62 2.63 2.10 25.36
C LYS A 62 1.43 2.28 26.29
N ARG A 63 1.71 2.30 27.60
CA ARG A 63 0.75 2.61 28.66
C ARG A 63 0.37 4.09 28.66
#